data_AF-A0A7W0X0B8-F1
#
_entry.id   AF-A0A7W0X0B8-F1
#
_cell.length_a   1.000
_cell.length_b   1.000
_cell.length_c   1.000
_cell.angle_alpha   90.00
_cell.angle_beta   90.00
_cell.angle_gamma   90.00
#
_symmetry.space_group_name_H-M   'P 1'
#
loop_
_entity.id
_entity.type
_entity.pdbx_description
1 polymer ?
#
loop_
_entity_poly.entity_id
_entity_poly.type
_entity_poly.pdbx_seq_one_letter_code
_entity_poly.pdbx_strand_id
1 'polypeptide(L)'
;ISVPLVIFGSTLLLKVMERYPIIITIGAALLGFVAGEMVVSDPAIEDWIDANAAWLHYAAPAAGALFVVIVGKLLARSKHRPPSQPVPELVEEEEQSSASRER
;
A
#
# COMPACT_ATOMS: atom_id res chain seq x y z
N ILE A 1 8.53 9.93 -25.39
CA ILE A 1 7.85 8.65 -25.76
C ILE A 1 7.34 7.89 -24.51
N SER A 2 7.90 8.14 -23.33
CA SER A 2 7.43 7.62 -22.02
C SER A 2 6.04 8.10 -21.62
N VAL A 3 5.73 9.39 -21.87
CA VAL A 3 4.48 10.04 -21.43
C VAL A 3 3.20 9.31 -21.88
N PRO A 4 3.00 8.95 -23.17
CA PRO A 4 1.79 8.24 -23.59
C PRO A 4 1.65 6.86 -22.95
N LEU A 5 2.75 6.13 -22.78
CA LEU A 5 2.75 4.80 -22.17
C LEU A 5 2.29 4.86 -20.70
N VAL A 6 2.77 5.86 -19.95
CA VAL A 6 2.39 6.06 -18.53
C VAL A 6 0.91 6.42 -18.41
N ILE A 7 0.38 7.26 -19.29
CA ILE A 7 -1.05 7.65 -19.31
C ILE A 7 -1.96 6.44 -19.60
N PHE A 8 -1.58 5.60 -20.56
CA PHE A 8 -2.29 4.35 -20.83
C PHE A 8 -2.22 3.39 -19.65
N GLY A 9 -1.06 3.29 -19.01
CA GLY A 9 -0.83 2.44 -17.83
C GLY A 9 -1.70 2.83 -16.64
N SER A 10 -1.73 4.12 -16.27
CA SER A 10 -2.52 4.62 -15.13
C SER A 10 -4.02 4.43 -15.37
N THR A 11 -4.50 4.67 -16.60
CA THR A 11 -5.91 4.48 -16.97
C THR A 11 -6.33 3.01 -16.90
N LEU A 12 -5.48 2.09 -17.38
CA LEU A 12 -5.73 0.65 -17.28
C LEU A 12 -5.80 0.20 -15.83
N LEU A 13 -4.85 0.65 -14.99
CA LEU A 13 -4.81 0.33 -13.57
C LEU A 13 -6.07 0.80 -12.85
N LEU A 14 -6.48 2.05 -13.08
CA LEU A 14 -7.73 2.62 -12.54
C LEU A 14 -8.94 1.75 -12.91
N LYS A 15 -9.07 1.39 -14.18
CA LYS A 15 -10.18 0.57 -14.67
C LYS A 15 -10.22 -0.81 -14.02
N VAL A 16 -9.06 -1.42 -13.76
CA VAL A 16 -8.95 -2.70 -13.06
C VAL A 16 -9.37 -2.54 -11.59
N MET A 17 -8.93 -1.48 -10.92
CA MET A 17 -9.29 -1.20 -9.52
C MET A 17 -10.79 -0.93 -9.35
N GLU A 18 -11.42 -0.24 -10.31
CA GLU A 18 -12.87 -0.03 -10.34
C GLU A 18 -13.65 -1.32 -10.58
N ARG A 19 -13.12 -2.23 -11.43
CA ARG A 19 -13.80 -3.49 -11.76
C ARG A 19 -13.62 -4.56 -10.68
N TYR A 20 -12.46 -4.61 -10.02
CA TYR A 20 -12.08 -5.64 -9.06
C TYR A 20 -11.56 -5.02 -7.74
N PRO A 21 -12.44 -4.38 -6.95
CA PRO A 21 -12.07 -3.76 -5.68
C PRO A 21 -11.49 -4.74 -4.65
N ILE A 22 -11.76 -6.05 -4.82
CA ILE A 22 -11.18 -7.10 -3.98
C ILE A 22 -9.63 -7.11 -4.01
N ILE A 23 -9.01 -6.68 -5.12
CA ILE A 23 -7.56 -6.63 -5.28
C ILE A 23 -6.94 -5.65 -4.25
N ILE A 24 -7.62 -4.52 -4.00
CA ILE A 24 -7.16 -3.51 -3.03
C ILE A 24 -7.21 -4.10 -1.61
N THR A 25 -8.28 -4.83 -1.28
CA THR A 25 -8.42 -5.49 0.03
C THR A 25 -7.35 -6.55 0.25
N ILE A 26 -7.07 -7.38 -0.77
CA ILE A 26 -6.01 -8.39 -0.71
C ILE A 26 -4.64 -7.71 -0.58
N GLY A 27 -4.37 -6.68 -1.38
CA GLY A 27 -3.13 -5.91 -1.30
C GLY A 27 -2.94 -5.29 0.09
N ALA A 28 -3.99 -4.70 0.66
CA ALA A 28 -3.96 -4.16 2.02
C ALA A 28 -3.68 -5.23 3.08
N ALA A 29 -4.30 -6.41 2.96
CA ALA A 29 -4.03 -7.54 3.86
C ALA A 29 -2.57 -8.00 3.78
N LEU A 30 -2.02 -8.10 2.56
CA LEU A 30 -0.62 -8.45 2.33
C LEU A 30 0.33 -7.39 2.90
N LEU A 31 0.04 -6.10 2.70
CA LEU A 31 0.83 -5.01 3.29
C LEU A 31 0.81 -5.06 4.82
N GLY A 32 -0.34 -5.35 5.44
CA GLY A 32 -0.45 -5.55 6.89
C GLY A 32 0.34 -6.76 7.40
N PHE A 33 0.36 -7.85 6.63
CA PHE A 33 1.18 -9.02 6.93
C PHE A 33 2.67 -8.70 6.89
N VAL A 34 3.14 -8.08 5.81
CA VAL A 34 4.55 -7.71 5.62
C VAL A 34 4.99 -6.70 6.68
N ALA A 35 4.14 -5.73 7.02
CA ALA A 35 4.41 -4.81 8.11
C ALA A 35 4.55 -5.53 9.47
N GLY A 36 3.69 -6.52 9.74
CA GLY A 36 3.78 -7.34 10.96
C GLY A 36 5.07 -8.17 11.02
N GLU A 37 5.48 -8.76 9.90
CA GLU A 37 6.79 -9.43 9.77
C GLU A 37 7.95 -8.46 10.03
N MET A 38 7.92 -7.28 9.41
CA MET A 38 8.96 -6.26 9.61
C MET A 38 9.08 -5.81 11.07
N VAL A 39 7.97 -5.73 11.80
CA VAL A 39 7.99 -5.37 13.22
C VAL A 39 8.63 -6.47 14.07
N VAL A 40 8.41 -7.74 13.75
CA VAL A 40 8.96 -8.85 14.54
C VAL A 40 10.41 -9.13 14.21
N SER A 41 10.78 -9.02 12.93
CA SER A 41 12.17 -9.18 12.47
C SER A 41 12.99 -7.89 12.60
N ASP A 42 12.50 -6.89 13.35
CA ASP A 42 13.28 -5.70 13.65
C ASP A 42 14.40 -6.06 14.64
N PRO A 43 15.69 -5.82 14.32
CA PRO A 43 16.83 -6.18 15.16
C PRO A 43 16.78 -5.59 16.58
N ALA A 44 16.03 -4.50 16.79
CA ALA A 44 15.88 -3.89 18.11
C ALA A 44 15.00 -4.73 19.06
N ILE A 45 14.17 -5.63 18.52
CA ILE A 45 13.13 -6.35 19.25
C ILE A 45 13.22 -7.88 19.04
N GLU A 46 13.87 -8.32 17.97
CA GLU A 46 14.08 -9.72 17.58
C GLU A 46 14.64 -10.57 18.74
N ASP A 47 15.73 -10.13 19.38
CA ASP A 47 16.36 -10.85 20.50
C ASP A 47 15.41 -11.06 21.69
N TRP A 48 14.54 -10.09 21.96
CA TRP A 48 13.56 -10.17 23.05
C TRP A 48 12.40 -11.09 22.69
N ILE A 49 11.97 -11.07 21.42
CA ILE A 49 10.87 -11.88 20.89
C ILE A 49 11.30 -13.35 20.79
N ASP A 50 12.50 -13.63 20.31
CA ASP A 50 13.05 -15.00 20.26
C ASP A 50 13.20 -15.61 21.65
N ALA A 51 13.63 -14.81 22.63
CA ALA A 51 13.83 -15.27 24.00
C ALA A 51 12.52 -15.52 24.76
N ASN A 52 11.45 -14.76 24.49
CA ASN A 52 10.24 -14.77 25.32
C ASN A 52 8.95 -15.22 24.60
N ALA A 53 8.91 -15.15 23.27
CA ALA A 53 7.67 -15.29 22.51
C ALA A 53 7.89 -15.73 21.05
N ALA A 54 8.53 -16.88 20.81
CA ALA A 54 8.72 -17.44 19.47
C ALA A 54 7.41 -17.66 18.67
N TRP A 55 6.25 -17.74 19.33
CA TRP A 55 4.93 -17.80 18.68
C TRP A 55 4.51 -16.48 18.02
N LEU A 56 5.14 -15.37 18.42
CA LEU A 56 4.84 -14.02 17.93
C LEU A 56 5.27 -13.82 16.47
N HIS A 57 6.28 -14.58 16.01
CA HIS A 57 6.68 -14.65 14.60
C HIS A 57 5.53 -15.03 13.67
N TYR A 58 4.63 -15.90 14.10
CA TYR A 58 3.46 -16.28 13.30
C TYR A 58 2.22 -15.44 13.64
N ALA A 59 2.09 -15.02 14.89
CA ALA A 59 0.92 -14.30 15.37
C ALA A 59 0.93 -12.82 14.95
N ALA A 60 2.07 -12.15 14.92
CA ALA A 60 2.13 -10.72 14.59
C ALA A 60 1.82 -10.42 13.12
N PRO A 61 2.31 -11.17 12.12
CA PRO A 61 1.93 -10.97 10.73
C PRO A 61 0.44 -11.25 10.50
N ALA A 62 -0.07 -12.33 11.10
CA ALA A 62 -1.49 -12.67 11.04
C ALA A 62 -2.36 -11.58 11.70
N ALA A 63 -1.93 -11.05 12.85
CA ALA A 63 -2.59 -9.96 13.54
C ALA A 63 -2.55 -8.66 12.72
N GLY A 64 -1.42 -8.34 12.09
CA GLY A 64 -1.26 -7.17 11.21
C GLY A 64 -2.19 -7.23 10.00
N ALA A 65 -2.23 -8.37 9.31
CA ALA A 65 -3.15 -8.59 8.20
C ALA A 65 -4.61 -8.47 8.64
N LEU A 66 -4.98 -9.13 9.74
CA LEU A 66 -6.34 -9.10 10.27
C LEU A 66 -6.74 -7.69 10.71
N PHE A 67 -5.84 -6.96 11.38
CA PHE A 67 -6.05 -5.59 11.81
C PHE A 67 -6.34 -4.67 10.62
N VAL A 68 -5.52 -4.71 9.57
CA VAL A 68 -5.72 -3.88 8.37
C VAL A 68 -7.05 -4.20 7.69
N VAL A 69 -7.41 -5.48 7.55
CA VAL A 69 -8.68 -5.88 6.93
C VAL A 69 -9.88 -5.46 7.77
N ILE A 70 -9.84 -5.65 9.09
CA ILE A 70 -10.92 -5.25 10.00
C ILE A 70 -11.09 -3.74 9.96
N VAL A 71 -10.02 -2.98 10.17
CA VAL A 71 -10.06 -1.51 10.15
C VAL A 71 -10.52 -0.99 8.80
N GLY A 72 -9.97 -1.52 7.70
CA GLY A 72 -10.38 -1.18 6.34
C GLY A 72 -11.87 -1.43 6.10
N LYS A 73 -12.41 -2.57 6.55
CA LYS A 73 -13.83 -2.92 6.41
C LYS A 73 -14.74 -2.07 7.31
N LEU A 74 -14.32 -1.73 8.52
CA LEU A 74 -15.05 -0.85 9.44
C LEU A 74 -15.12 0.59 8.91
N LEU A 75 -14.02 1.10 8.36
CA LEU A 75 -13.96 2.43 7.75
C LEU A 75 -14.73 2.50 6.43
N ALA A 76 -14.63 1.46 5.59
CA ALA A 76 -15.38 1.36 4.33
C ALA A 76 -16.89 1.30 4.55
N ARG A 77 -17.34 0.68 5.65
CA ARG A 77 -18.75 0.70 6.06
C ARG A 77 -19.27 2.10 6.36
N SER A 78 -18.41 3.03 6.79
CA SER A 78 -18.81 4.38 7.21
C SER A 78 -18.73 5.41 6.08
N LYS A 79 -18.04 5.14 4.97
CA LYS A 79 -17.90 6.07 3.84
C LYS A 79 -17.88 5.33 2.50
N HIS A 80 -19.01 5.34 1.79
CA HIS A 80 -19.00 5.35 0.33
C HIS A 80 -18.57 6.75 -0.14
N ARG A 81 -17.27 7.06 -0.03
CA ARG A 81 -16.71 8.21 -0.74
C ARG A 81 -16.11 7.67 -2.02
N PRO A 82 -16.72 7.90 -3.20
CA PRO A 82 -16.01 7.62 -4.44
C PRO A 82 -14.69 8.39 -4.39
N PRO A 83 -13.56 7.77 -4.79
CA PRO A 83 -12.27 8.45 -4.85
C PRO A 83 -12.43 9.68 -5.73
N SER A 84 -12.54 10.83 -5.06
CA SER A 84 -12.75 12.11 -5.70
C SER A 84 -11.37 12.72 -5.84
N GLN A 85 -10.91 12.72 -7.08
CA GLN A 85 -9.90 13.60 -7.68
C GLN A 85 -8.53 12.98 -7.99
N PRO A 86 -7.94 13.41 -9.11
CA PRO A 86 -7.07 12.63 -9.96
C PRO A 86 -5.63 12.67 -9.45
N VAL A 87 -4.99 11.51 -9.36
CA VAL A 87 -3.54 11.40 -9.12
C VAL A 87 -2.83 11.40 -10.46
N PRO A 88 -2.50 12.59 -10.98
CA PRO A 88 -1.17 12.79 -11.53
C PRO A 88 -0.65 14.21 -11.22
N GLU A 89 0.24 14.34 -10.24
CA GLU A 89 1.06 15.57 -10.09
C GLU A 89 2.51 15.26 -9.69
N LEU A 90 2.77 14.11 -9.03
CA LEU A 90 4.13 13.70 -8.64
C LEU A 90 5.04 13.26 -9.80
N VAL A 91 4.50 13.08 -11.01
CA VAL A 91 5.30 12.71 -12.21
C VAL A 91 5.61 13.94 -13.08
N GLU A 92 4.84 15.02 -12.95
CA GLU A 92 5.05 16.23 -13.76
C GLU A 92 6.16 17.13 -13.19
N GLU A 93 6.40 17.09 -11.87
CA GLU A 93 7.42 17.92 -11.20
C GLU A 93 8.87 17.57 -11.58
N GLU A 94 9.20 16.28 -11.83
CA GLU A 94 10.56 15.90 -12.24
C GLU A 94 10.90 16.38 -13.67
N GLU A 95 9.93 16.33 -14.60
CA GLU A 95 10.15 16.70 -16.01
C GLU A 95 10.26 18.22 -16.19
N GLN A 96 9.54 19.02 -15.41
CA GLN A 96 9.65 20.48 -15.41
C GLN A 96 10.94 21.00 -14.74
N SER A 97 11.40 20.32 -13.68
CA SER A 97 12.67 20.66 -13.01
C SER A 97 13.88 20.41 -13.90
N SER A 98 13.89 19.31 -14.68
CA SER A 98 14.96 19.04 -15.66
C SER A 98 14.94 20.00 -16.84
N ALA A 99 13.76 20.40 -17.33
CA ALA A 99 13.63 21.30 -18.48
C ALA A 99 13.96 22.78 -18.15
N SER A 100 13.78 23.21 -16.89
CA SER A 100 14.23 24.52 -16.42
C SER A 100 15.73 24.58 -16.13
N ARG A 101 16.39 23.42 -15.98
CA ARG A 101 17.83 23.33 -15.73
C ARG A 101 18.67 23.30 -17.02
N GLU A 102 18.02 23.12 -18.17
CA GLU A 102 18.61 23.21 -19.52
C GLU A 102 18.30 24.53 -20.24
N ARG A 103 17.66 25.50 -19.58
CA ARG A 103 17.44 26.86 -20.09
C ARG A 103 18.30 27.89 -19.38
#